data_AF-A0A416EAF2-F1
#
_entry.id   AF-A0A416EAF2-F1
#
_cell.length_a   1.000
_cell.length_b   1.000
_cell.length_c   1.000
_cell.angle_alpha   90.00
_cell.angle_beta   90.00
_cell.angle_gamma   90.00
#
_symmetry.space_group_name_H-M   'P 1'
#
loop_
_entity.id
_entity.type
_entity.pdbx_description
1 polymer ?
#
loop_
_entity_poly.entity_id
_entity_poly.type
_entity_poly.pdbx_seq_one_letter_code
_entity_poly.pdbx_strand_id
1 'polypeptide(L)'
;MEKEDRIRQKEQRKELSPAEKWQYFIDYYLWITIGVAAGIAVVIFLIVHFATKTSFVMGVMAVNTDGEHIEATGPDYFTDFLREHGVTSKRDVVNLNYTIWIDPNSDSDVDSTNLSTIQVLFMTRSVDVFFSDEEFLKLMGGTDYLADLRDYLPEELLAQYEDQQITVHTMTGETIVAGIRLENNEWVRKTGWYQETAAVGLADGMKNPELAVALLEEILQ
;
A
#
# COMPACT_ATOMS: atom_id res chain seq x y z
N MET A 1 8.02 -57.62 53.41
CA MET A 1 9.16 -56.77 52.99
C MET A 1 8.97 -56.20 51.59
N GLU A 2 9.24 -56.89 50.47
CA GLU A 2 9.25 -56.25 49.13
C GLU A 2 7.87 -55.69 48.65
N LYS A 3 6.76 -56.34 49.00
CA LYS A 3 5.41 -55.82 48.72
C LYS A 3 5.00 -54.70 49.67
N GLU A 4 5.45 -54.72 50.92
CA GLU A 4 5.20 -53.66 51.91
C GLU A 4 6.03 -52.41 51.61
N ASP A 5 7.25 -52.56 51.09
CA ASP A 5 8.10 -51.45 50.65
C ASP A 5 7.55 -50.78 49.38
N ARG A 6 6.97 -51.55 48.45
CA ARG A 6 6.25 -51.00 47.29
C ARG A 6 4.93 -50.31 47.66
N ILE A 7 4.29 -50.74 48.75
CA ILE A 7 3.08 -50.08 49.29
C ILE A 7 3.50 -48.81 50.05
N ARG A 8 4.56 -48.85 50.88
CA ARG A 8 5.13 -47.68 51.57
C ARG A 8 5.67 -46.62 50.62
N GLN A 9 6.34 -46.99 49.52
CA GLN A 9 6.79 -46.02 48.51
C GLN A 9 5.62 -45.42 47.70
N LYS A 10 4.54 -46.17 47.49
CA LYS A 10 3.31 -45.65 46.87
C LYS A 10 2.49 -44.77 47.83
N GLU A 11 2.56 -45.02 49.12
CA GLU A 11 1.93 -44.22 50.17
C GLU A 11 2.71 -42.93 50.47
N GLN A 12 4.05 -42.96 50.50
CA GLN A 12 4.88 -41.75 50.58
C GLN A 12 4.72 -40.82 49.36
N ARG A 13 4.39 -41.39 48.19
CA ARG A 13 4.05 -40.60 46.98
C ARG A 13 2.72 -39.84 47.11
N LYS A 14 1.84 -40.22 48.05
CA LYS A 14 0.55 -39.55 48.28
C LYS A 14 0.63 -38.40 49.27
N GLU A 15 1.75 -38.21 49.95
CA GLU A 15 1.95 -37.16 50.97
C GLU A 15 3.11 -36.21 50.66
N LEU A 16 3.41 -35.94 49.39
CA LEU A 16 4.21 -34.75 49.09
C LEU A 16 3.40 -33.52 49.47
N SER A 17 3.91 -32.74 50.43
CA SER A 17 3.36 -31.44 50.82
C SER A 17 3.24 -30.57 49.56
N PRO A 18 2.21 -29.71 49.44
CA PRO A 18 2.07 -28.80 48.29
C PRO A 18 3.35 -28.04 47.93
N ALA A 19 4.21 -27.75 48.93
CA ALA A 19 5.50 -27.11 48.74
C ALA A 19 6.56 -27.99 48.04
N GLU A 20 6.61 -29.29 48.32
CA GLU A 20 7.60 -30.21 47.72
C GLU A 20 7.27 -30.51 46.25
N LYS A 21 5.97 -30.55 45.91
CA LYS A 21 5.52 -30.64 44.50
C LYS A 21 5.89 -29.39 43.70
N TRP A 22 5.79 -28.22 44.34
CA TRP A 22 6.18 -26.94 43.73
C TRP A 22 7.69 -26.84 43.53
N GLN A 23 8.49 -27.25 44.52
CA GLN A 23 9.96 -27.27 44.39
C GLN A 23 10.41 -28.24 43.28
N TYR A 24 9.83 -29.44 43.22
CA TYR A 24 10.12 -30.40 42.14
C TYR A 24 9.75 -29.84 40.75
N PHE A 25 8.66 -29.08 40.65
CA PHE A 25 8.32 -28.40 39.40
C PHE A 25 9.37 -27.35 39.02
N ILE A 26 9.82 -26.54 39.99
CA ILE A 26 10.87 -25.54 39.77
C ILE A 26 12.17 -26.19 39.27
N ASP A 27 12.62 -27.24 39.95
CA ASP A 27 13.93 -27.84 39.70
C ASP A 27 14.00 -28.58 38.35
N TYR A 28 12.88 -29.16 37.88
CA TYR A 28 12.87 -30.03 36.70
C TYR A 28 12.12 -29.47 35.48
N TYR A 29 11.10 -28.64 35.66
CA TYR A 29 10.18 -28.25 34.58
C TYR A 29 10.11 -26.75 34.31
N LEU A 30 10.61 -25.88 35.20
CA LEU A 30 10.47 -24.42 35.07
C LEU A 30 10.99 -23.91 33.73
N TRP A 31 12.26 -24.18 33.41
CA TRP A 31 12.88 -23.66 32.18
C TRP A 31 12.28 -24.24 30.90
N ILE A 32 11.88 -25.51 30.90
CA ILE A 32 11.18 -26.13 29.78
C ILE A 32 9.80 -25.49 29.61
N THR A 33 9.07 -25.26 30.71
CA THR A 33 7.74 -24.64 30.68
C THR A 33 7.82 -23.19 30.19
N ILE A 34 8.82 -22.43 30.64
CA ILE A 34 9.09 -21.07 30.14
C ILE A 34 9.42 -21.10 28.65
N GLY A 35 10.28 -22.01 28.19
CA GLY A 35 10.64 -22.14 26.78
C GLY A 35 9.43 -22.47 25.90
N VAL A 36 8.59 -23.41 26.34
CA VAL A 36 7.34 -23.76 25.64
C VAL A 36 6.36 -22.58 25.63
N ALA A 37 6.16 -21.91 26.77
CA ALA A 37 5.28 -20.75 26.86
C ALA A 37 5.76 -19.59 25.97
N ALA A 38 7.07 -19.31 25.95
CA ALA A 38 7.68 -18.32 25.09
C ALA A 38 7.50 -18.68 23.60
N GLY A 39 7.71 -19.94 23.24
CA GLY A 39 7.46 -20.43 21.88
C GLY A 39 6.01 -20.22 21.43
N ILE A 40 5.04 -20.57 22.28
CA ILE A 40 3.61 -20.36 22.01
C ILE A 40 3.32 -18.85 21.85
N ALA A 41 3.86 -18.00 22.74
CA ALA A 41 3.67 -16.57 22.66
C ALA A 41 4.21 -15.97 21.35
N VAL A 42 5.39 -16.41 20.89
CA VAL A 42 5.95 -15.99 19.60
C VAL A 42 5.07 -16.42 18.44
N VAL A 43 4.56 -17.66 18.44
CA VAL A 43 3.68 -18.14 17.37
C VAL A 43 2.36 -17.33 17.33
N ILE A 44 1.74 -17.08 18.49
CA ILE A 44 0.54 -16.24 18.59
C ILE A 44 0.84 -14.84 18.09
N PHE A 45 1.96 -14.24 18.51
CA PHE A 45 2.38 -12.93 18.06
C PHE A 45 2.54 -12.88 16.54
N LEU A 46 3.20 -13.87 15.93
CA LEU A 46 3.37 -13.92 14.47
C LEU A 46 2.03 -14.06 13.75
N ILE A 47 1.14 -14.94 14.22
CA ILE A 47 -0.20 -15.08 13.65
C ILE A 47 -0.95 -13.76 13.72
N VAL A 48 -0.99 -13.11 14.90
CA VAL A 48 -1.65 -11.82 15.07
C VAL A 48 -1.01 -10.78 14.17
N HIS A 49 0.32 -10.63 14.20
CA HIS A 49 1.06 -9.65 13.41
C HIS A 49 0.77 -9.75 11.92
N PHE A 50 0.85 -10.95 11.34
CA PHE A 50 0.57 -11.14 9.92
C PHE A 50 -0.93 -11.07 9.61
N ALA A 51 -1.81 -11.52 10.50
CA ALA A 51 -3.26 -11.43 10.31
C ALA A 51 -3.79 -9.99 10.46
N THR A 52 -3.08 -9.11 11.17
CA THR A 52 -3.45 -7.69 11.34
C THR A 52 -2.72 -6.74 10.40
N LYS A 53 -1.80 -7.24 9.57
CA LYS A 53 -1.04 -6.39 8.64
C LYS A 53 -1.96 -5.85 7.55
N THR A 54 -1.89 -4.54 7.34
CA THR A 54 -2.53 -3.86 6.20
C THR A 54 -1.92 -4.35 4.89
N SER A 55 -2.77 -4.57 3.89
CA SER A 55 -2.37 -4.91 2.53
C SER A 55 -2.72 -3.75 1.60
N PHE A 56 -1.80 -3.39 0.71
CA PHE A 56 -2.06 -2.36 -0.29
C PHE A 56 -2.63 -2.99 -1.55
N VAL A 57 -3.85 -2.63 -1.93
CA VAL A 57 -4.52 -3.20 -3.12
C VAL A 57 -4.32 -2.39 -4.38
N MET A 58 -4.00 -1.11 -4.23
CA MET A 58 -3.65 -0.16 -5.30
C MET A 58 -2.73 0.92 -4.72
N GLY A 59 -1.89 1.54 -5.54
CA GLY A 59 -1.13 2.74 -5.23
C GLY A 59 -1.65 3.96 -5.96
N VAL A 60 -1.81 5.07 -5.24
CA VAL A 60 -2.11 6.38 -5.81
C VAL A 60 -0.97 7.32 -5.43
N MET A 61 -0.39 7.99 -6.41
CA MET A 61 0.67 8.96 -6.19
C MET A 61 0.28 10.32 -6.74
N ALA A 62 0.42 11.36 -5.93
CA ALA A 62 0.26 12.76 -6.31
C ALA A 62 1.55 13.53 -6.02
N VAL A 63 2.19 14.06 -7.04
CA VAL A 63 3.46 14.79 -6.91
C VAL A 63 3.21 16.28 -7.05
N ASN A 64 3.96 17.10 -6.31
CA ASN A 64 3.83 18.57 -6.35
C ASN A 64 2.45 19.09 -5.91
N THR A 65 1.86 18.52 -4.86
CA THR A 65 0.58 18.98 -4.34
C THR A 65 0.67 20.38 -3.70
N ASP A 66 -0.37 21.20 -3.83
CA ASP A 66 -0.44 22.60 -3.38
C ASP A 66 -0.48 22.77 -1.84
N GLY A 67 -0.75 21.70 -1.10
CA GLY A 67 -0.39 21.57 0.32
C GLY A 67 -1.17 22.40 1.36
N GLU A 68 -1.98 23.40 0.98
CA GLU A 68 -2.62 24.27 1.98
C GLU A 68 -3.76 23.59 2.76
N HIS A 69 -4.58 22.76 2.10
CA HIS A 69 -5.71 22.04 2.71
C HIS A 69 -5.95 20.69 2.04
N ILE A 70 -5.15 19.68 2.39
CA ILE A 70 -5.30 18.32 1.84
C ILE A 70 -6.33 17.54 2.68
N GLU A 71 -7.39 17.08 2.03
CA GLU A 71 -8.44 16.24 2.61
C GLU A 71 -8.08 14.74 2.46
N ALA A 72 -7.56 14.37 1.29
CA ALA A 72 -7.10 13.01 1.00
C ALA A 72 -5.69 12.78 1.56
N THR A 73 -5.60 12.57 2.88
CA THR A 73 -4.32 12.35 3.59
C THR A 73 -4.14 10.92 4.09
N GLY A 74 -5.25 10.18 4.24
CA GLY A 74 -5.26 8.87 4.89
C GLY A 74 -5.73 7.74 3.96
N PRO A 75 -5.37 6.49 4.28
CA PRO A 75 -5.84 5.30 3.54
C PRO A 75 -7.36 5.18 3.56
N ASP A 76 -8.02 5.76 4.56
CA ASP A 76 -9.46 5.68 4.73
C ASP A 76 -10.23 6.48 3.66
N TYR A 77 -9.60 7.47 3.02
CA TYR A 77 -10.22 8.31 1.98
C TYR A 77 -10.82 7.47 0.84
N PHE A 78 -10.14 6.38 0.47
CA PHE A 78 -10.57 5.48 -0.60
C PHE A 78 -11.43 4.31 -0.14
N THR A 79 -11.81 4.24 1.15
CA THR A 79 -12.55 3.08 1.68
C THR A 79 -13.90 2.88 0.99
N ASP A 80 -14.62 3.97 0.72
CA ASP A 80 -15.92 3.89 0.06
C ASP A 80 -15.78 3.44 -1.38
N PHE A 81 -14.84 4.05 -2.13
CA PHE A 81 -14.46 3.62 -3.48
C PHE A 81 -14.10 2.12 -3.53
N LEU A 82 -13.23 1.66 -2.64
CA LEU A 82 -12.80 0.26 -2.57
C LEU A 82 -13.99 -0.68 -2.30
N ARG A 83 -14.87 -0.31 -1.39
CA ARG A 83 -16.06 -1.09 -1.04
C ARG A 83 -17.06 -1.18 -2.19
N GLU A 84 -17.27 -0.09 -2.92
CA GLU A 84 -18.12 -0.05 -4.12
C GLU A 84 -17.60 -0.99 -5.22
N HIS A 85 -16.28 -1.14 -5.31
CA HIS A 85 -15.60 -2.04 -6.25
C HIS A 85 -15.29 -3.44 -5.65
N GLY A 86 -16.02 -3.85 -4.61
CA GLY A 86 -15.99 -5.23 -4.10
C GLY A 86 -14.84 -5.56 -3.14
N VAL A 87 -14.00 -4.60 -2.77
CA VAL A 87 -12.96 -4.76 -1.75
C VAL A 87 -13.58 -4.57 -0.36
N THR A 88 -13.98 -5.67 0.28
CA THR A 88 -14.71 -5.64 1.55
C THR A 88 -13.83 -5.72 2.80
N SER A 89 -12.54 -6.04 2.64
CA SER A 89 -11.59 -6.15 3.74
C SER A 89 -11.19 -4.77 4.23
N LYS A 90 -11.42 -4.47 5.52
CA LYS A 90 -10.96 -3.22 6.14
C LYS A 90 -9.43 -3.06 6.18
N ARG A 91 -8.68 -4.11 5.86
CA ARG A 91 -7.21 -4.10 5.85
C ARG A 91 -6.64 -3.81 4.47
N ASP A 92 -7.47 -3.90 3.45
CA ASP A 92 -7.10 -3.65 2.08
C ASP A 92 -7.31 -2.16 1.83
N VAL A 93 -6.21 -1.44 1.64
CA VAL A 93 -6.24 0.02 1.51
C VAL A 93 -5.43 0.49 0.31
N VAL A 94 -5.63 1.73 -0.08
CA VAL A 94 -4.79 2.39 -1.08
C VAL A 94 -3.47 2.83 -0.44
N ASN A 95 -2.35 2.52 -1.09
CA ASN A 95 -1.05 3.10 -0.79
C ASN A 95 -0.99 4.52 -1.38
N LEU A 96 -1.30 5.52 -0.56
CA LEU A 96 -1.34 6.90 -1.00
C LEU A 96 0.00 7.62 -0.71
N ASN A 97 0.61 8.22 -1.73
CA ASN A 97 1.78 9.07 -1.60
C ASN A 97 1.50 10.44 -2.22
N TYR A 98 1.47 11.50 -1.42
CA TYR A 98 1.20 12.86 -1.88
C TYR A 98 2.27 13.87 -1.42
N THR A 99 3.32 13.41 -0.76
CA THR A 99 4.25 14.28 -0.01
C THR A 99 5.54 14.58 -0.77
N ILE A 100 5.72 14.00 -1.97
CA ILE A 100 6.93 14.20 -2.75
C ILE A 100 6.75 15.46 -3.60
N TRP A 101 7.70 16.37 -3.45
CA TRP A 101 7.85 17.56 -4.27
C TRP A 101 9.13 17.44 -5.10
N ILE A 102 9.08 17.86 -6.35
CA ILE A 102 10.20 17.82 -7.29
C ILE A 102 10.08 18.93 -8.32
N ASP A 103 11.19 19.61 -8.57
CA ASP A 103 11.41 20.37 -9.79
C ASP A 103 12.29 19.53 -10.75
N PRO A 104 11.73 18.97 -11.84
CA PRO A 104 12.49 18.12 -12.76
C PRO A 104 13.59 18.86 -13.54
N ASN A 105 13.53 20.20 -13.54
CA ASN A 105 14.50 21.06 -14.22
C ASN A 105 15.61 21.57 -13.28
N SER A 106 15.57 21.18 -12.01
CA SER A 106 16.54 21.56 -10.99
C SER A 106 17.73 20.58 -10.96
N ASP A 107 18.94 21.14 -10.84
CA ASP A 107 20.18 20.36 -10.66
C ASP A 107 20.42 19.97 -9.18
N SER A 108 19.41 20.07 -8.31
CA SER A 108 19.60 19.79 -6.89
C SER A 108 19.70 18.28 -6.59
N ASP A 109 20.56 17.93 -5.62
CA ASP A 109 20.69 16.55 -5.12
C ASP A 109 19.36 16.03 -4.53
N VAL A 110 18.51 16.93 -4.02
CA VAL A 110 17.20 16.57 -3.45
C VAL A 110 16.23 16.18 -4.56
N ASP A 111 16.15 16.96 -5.63
CA ASP A 111 15.26 16.69 -6.75
C ASP A 111 15.65 15.41 -7.49
N SER A 112 16.95 15.16 -7.69
CA SER A 112 17.44 13.90 -8.26
C SER A 112 17.15 12.68 -7.38
N THR A 113 17.22 12.83 -6.05
CA THR A 113 16.83 11.78 -5.08
C THR A 113 15.32 11.53 -5.12
N ASN A 114 14.51 12.58 -5.20
CA ASN A 114 13.05 12.46 -5.30
C ASN A 114 12.64 11.81 -6.62
N LEU A 115 13.27 12.17 -7.74
CA LEU A 115 13.06 11.52 -9.04
C LEU A 115 13.36 10.03 -8.96
N SER A 116 14.53 9.68 -8.42
CA SER A 116 14.95 8.28 -8.24
C SER A 116 13.95 7.51 -7.36
N THR A 117 13.42 8.16 -6.32
CA THR A 117 12.40 7.58 -5.43
C THR A 117 11.11 7.30 -6.19
N ILE A 118 10.62 8.26 -6.96
CA ILE A 118 9.42 8.11 -7.80
C ILE A 118 9.63 6.96 -8.79
N GLN A 119 10.75 6.95 -9.51
CA GLN A 119 11.10 5.89 -10.47
C GLN A 119 11.11 4.50 -9.81
N VAL A 120 11.70 4.37 -8.62
CA VAL A 120 11.67 3.10 -7.86
C VAL A 120 10.23 2.68 -7.52
N LEU A 121 9.36 3.63 -7.16
CA LEU A 121 7.96 3.34 -6.87
C LEU A 121 7.19 2.84 -8.11
N PHE A 122 7.47 3.39 -9.29
CA PHE A 122 6.97 2.84 -10.56
C PHE A 122 7.55 1.44 -10.86
N MET A 123 8.87 1.28 -10.79
CA MET A 123 9.54 -0.01 -11.07
C MET A 123 9.10 -1.14 -10.13
N THR A 124 8.75 -0.80 -8.89
CA THR A 124 8.25 -1.75 -7.89
C THR A 124 6.74 -1.94 -7.95
N ARG A 125 6.05 -1.31 -8.92
CA ARG A 125 4.59 -1.37 -9.12
C ARG A 125 3.82 -0.92 -7.87
N SER A 126 4.35 0.11 -7.23
CA SER A 126 3.76 0.75 -6.04
C SER A 126 2.85 1.93 -6.41
N VAL A 127 2.75 2.25 -7.70
CA VAL A 127 1.91 3.30 -8.28
C VAL A 127 1.03 2.65 -9.33
N ASP A 128 -0.27 2.91 -9.27
CA ASP A 128 -1.23 2.51 -10.29
C ASP A 128 -1.85 3.73 -10.98
N VAL A 129 -2.28 4.72 -10.18
CA VAL A 129 -2.77 6.02 -10.65
C VAL A 129 -1.80 7.11 -10.24
N PHE A 130 -1.42 7.95 -11.19
CA PHE A 130 -0.39 8.97 -11.03
C PHE A 130 -0.93 10.36 -11.33
N PHE A 131 -0.73 11.29 -10.41
CA PHE A 131 -1.03 12.70 -10.56
C PHE A 131 0.23 13.55 -10.45
N SER A 132 0.30 14.58 -11.29
CA SER A 132 1.33 15.60 -11.24
C SER A 132 0.88 16.84 -12.02
N ASP A 133 1.76 17.83 -12.16
CA ASP A 133 1.66 18.77 -13.27
C ASP A 133 1.91 18.05 -14.62
N GLU A 134 1.50 18.69 -15.71
CA GLU A 134 1.61 18.12 -17.07
C GLU A 134 3.05 17.94 -17.53
N GLU A 135 3.97 18.83 -17.14
CA GLU A 135 5.37 18.75 -17.55
C GLU A 135 6.03 17.51 -16.95
N PHE A 136 5.80 17.27 -15.66
CA PHE A 136 6.30 16.09 -14.98
C PHE A 136 5.62 14.81 -15.47
N LEU A 137 4.32 14.84 -15.80
CA LEU A 137 3.64 13.68 -16.41
C LEU A 137 4.27 13.31 -17.75
N LYS A 138 4.59 14.31 -18.59
CA LYS A 138 5.28 14.09 -19.87
C LYS A 138 6.66 13.47 -19.70
N LEU A 139 7.42 13.90 -18.68
CA LEU A 139 8.71 13.31 -18.35
C LEU A 139 8.57 11.82 -18.01
N MET A 140 7.60 11.47 -17.17
CA MET A 140 7.34 10.08 -16.77
C MET A 140 6.82 9.23 -17.94
N GLY A 141 5.92 9.77 -18.77
CA GLY A 141 5.43 9.08 -19.97
C GLY A 141 6.53 8.86 -21.01
N GLY A 142 7.48 9.80 -21.13
CA GLY A 142 8.60 9.69 -22.06
C GLY A 142 9.54 8.53 -21.71
N THR A 143 9.55 8.10 -20.44
CA THR A 143 10.44 7.05 -19.91
C THR A 143 9.77 5.68 -19.80
N ASP A 144 8.65 5.46 -20.50
CA ASP A 144 7.88 4.21 -20.52
C ASP A 144 7.30 3.81 -19.14
N TYR A 145 7.15 4.75 -18.20
CA TYR A 145 6.53 4.46 -16.89
C TYR A 145 5.00 4.58 -16.89
N LEU A 146 4.40 5.16 -17.93
CA LEU A 146 2.96 5.35 -18.05
C LEU A 146 2.39 4.48 -19.15
N ALA A 147 1.20 3.96 -18.90
CA ALA A 147 0.43 3.19 -19.87
C ALA A 147 -0.23 4.11 -20.90
N ASP A 148 -0.52 3.57 -22.08
CA ASP A 148 -1.37 4.23 -23.05
C ASP A 148 -2.84 4.12 -22.63
N LEU A 149 -3.47 5.25 -22.31
CA LEU A 149 -4.86 5.26 -21.84
C LEU A 149 -5.84 4.66 -22.86
N ARG A 150 -5.49 4.64 -24.15
CA ARG A 150 -6.29 4.02 -25.22
C ARG A 150 -6.46 2.51 -25.05
N ASP A 151 -5.56 1.86 -24.32
CA ASP A 151 -5.66 0.42 -24.04
C ASP A 151 -6.62 0.09 -22.89
N TYR A 152 -7.01 1.10 -22.11
CA TYR A 152 -7.73 0.91 -20.84
C TYR A 152 -9.08 1.64 -20.78
N LEU A 153 -9.20 2.81 -21.42
CA LEU A 153 -10.41 3.62 -21.38
C LEU A 153 -11.25 3.47 -22.66
N PRO A 154 -12.59 3.56 -22.57
CA PRO A 154 -13.46 3.59 -23.74
C PRO A 154 -13.12 4.76 -24.68
N GLU A 155 -13.18 4.53 -25.99
CA GLU A 155 -12.94 5.57 -27.00
C GLU A 155 -13.90 6.76 -26.82
N GLU A 156 -15.15 6.50 -26.45
CA GLU A 156 -16.16 7.53 -26.23
C GLU A 156 -15.85 8.42 -25.02
N LEU A 157 -15.20 7.87 -23.99
CA LEU A 157 -14.74 8.65 -22.84
C LEU A 157 -13.54 9.50 -23.24
N LEU A 158 -12.55 8.91 -23.90
CA LEU A 158 -11.36 9.62 -24.35
C LEU A 158 -11.68 10.76 -25.32
N ALA A 159 -12.66 10.58 -26.21
CA ALA A 159 -13.10 11.61 -27.15
C ALA A 159 -13.69 12.85 -26.47
N GLN A 160 -14.27 12.71 -25.26
CA GLN A 160 -14.76 13.85 -24.48
C GLN A 160 -13.62 14.73 -23.95
N TYR A 161 -12.42 14.17 -23.86
CA TYR A 161 -11.22 14.82 -23.33
C TYR A 161 -10.15 15.05 -24.41
N GLU A 162 -10.51 15.06 -25.70
CA GLU A 162 -9.55 15.15 -26.83
C GLU A 162 -8.56 16.31 -26.68
N ASP A 163 -9.04 17.51 -26.32
CA ASP A 163 -8.20 18.70 -26.12
C ASP A 163 -7.32 18.63 -24.86
N GLN A 164 -7.71 17.78 -23.90
CA GLN A 164 -7.02 17.56 -22.64
C GLN A 164 -6.06 16.37 -22.67
N GLN A 165 -6.06 15.56 -23.73
CA GLN A 165 -5.15 14.41 -23.84
C GLN A 165 -3.69 14.85 -23.89
N ILE A 166 -2.88 14.25 -23.02
CA ILE A 166 -1.44 14.47 -22.95
C ILE A 166 -0.76 13.36 -23.76
N THR A 167 -0.37 13.71 -24.98
CA THR A 167 0.35 12.80 -25.88
C THR A 167 1.85 12.89 -25.67
N VAL A 168 2.53 11.75 -25.61
CA VAL A 168 3.98 11.65 -25.40
C VAL A 168 4.61 10.68 -26.40
N HIS A 169 5.81 11.01 -26.87
CA HIS A 169 6.68 10.07 -27.57
C HIS A 169 7.57 9.36 -26.56
N THR A 170 7.45 8.04 -26.47
CA THR A 170 8.18 7.22 -25.51
C THR A 170 9.62 6.97 -25.96
N MET A 171 10.48 6.53 -25.04
CA MET A 171 11.84 6.09 -25.35
C MET A 171 11.87 4.85 -26.25
N THR A 172 10.82 4.03 -26.24
CA THR A 172 10.63 2.91 -27.17
C THR A 172 10.20 3.34 -28.58
N GLY A 173 9.86 4.61 -28.79
CA GLY A 173 9.48 5.18 -30.09
C GLY A 173 8.00 5.12 -30.40
N GLU A 174 7.16 4.80 -29.41
CA GLU A 174 5.70 4.78 -29.52
C GLU A 174 5.13 6.16 -29.17
N THR A 175 3.96 6.48 -29.72
CA THR A 175 3.21 7.69 -29.36
C THR A 175 2.00 7.25 -28.58
N ILE A 176 1.92 7.60 -27.30
CA ILE A 176 0.86 7.17 -26.38
C ILE A 176 0.04 8.37 -25.89
N VAL A 177 -1.21 8.12 -25.50
CA VAL A 177 -1.98 9.05 -24.66
C VAL A 177 -1.62 8.72 -23.21
N ALA A 178 -0.65 9.44 -22.65
CA ALA A 178 -0.06 9.12 -21.34
C ALA A 178 -0.91 9.60 -20.16
N GLY A 179 -1.78 10.59 -20.39
CA GLY A 179 -2.56 11.22 -19.34
C GLY A 179 -3.67 12.12 -19.86
N ILE A 180 -4.52 12.58 -18.95
CA ILE A 180 -5.54 13.60 -19.18
C ILE A 180 -5.25 14.81 -18.29
N ARG A 181 -5.27 16.00 -18.88
CA ARG A 181 -5.21 17.26 -18.15
C ARG A 181 -6.57 17.52 -17.50
N LEU A 182 -6.54 17.81 -16.21
CA LEU A 182 -7.70 18.10 -15.37
C LEU A 182 -7.70 19.59 -15.03
N GLU A 183 -8.69 20.31 -15.53
CA GLU A 183 -8.88 21.75 -15.27
C GLU A 183 -10.14 21.95 -14.43
N ASN A 184 -10.01 22.60 -13.27
CA ASN A 184 -11.13 22.83 -12.33
C ASN A 184 -11.92 21.56 -11.97
N ASN A 185 -11.27 20.39 -11.99
CA ASN A 185 -11.90 19.10 -11.75
C ASN A 185 -12.38 18.99 -10.29
N GLU A 186 -13.66 18.67 -10.10
CA GLU A 186 -14.27 18.65 -8.77
C GLU A 186 -13.70 17.53 -7.90
N TRP A 187 -13.42 16.36 -8.49
CA TRP A 187 -12.84 15.23 -7.78
C TRP A 187 -11.47 15.59 -7.20
N VAL A 188 -10.58 16.15 -8.03
CA VAL A 188 -9.25 16.60 -7.59
C VAL A 188 -9.34 17.71 -6.55
N ARG A 189 -10.26 18.67 -6.71
CA ARG A 189 -10.43 19.73 -5.71
C ARG A 189 -10.90 19.19 -4.35
N LYS A 190 -11.70 18.12 -4.33
CA LYS A 190 -12.12 17.43 -3.09
C LYS A 190 -10.98 16.69 -2.40
N THR A 191 -9.92 16.29 -3.11
CA THR A 191 -8.74 15.70 -2.46
C THR A 191 -7.91 16.77 -1.77
N GLY A 192 -7.96 18.01 -2.27
CA GLY A 192 -7.13 19.11 -1.81
C GLY A 192 -5.68 19.05 -2.30
N TRP A 193 -5.36 18.13 -3.22
CA TRP A 193 -4.00 17.99 -3.77
C TRP A 193 -3.64 19.13 -4.72
N TYR A 194 -4.55 19.54 -5.58
CA TYR A 194 -4.34 20.59 -6.57
C TYR A 194 -5.54 21.55 -6.60
N GLN A 195 -5.29 22.85 -6.70
CA GLN A 195 -6.32 23.89 -6.66
C GLN A 195 -6.98 24.12 -8.02
N GLU A 196 -6.18 24.19 -9.10
CA GLU A 196 -6.68 24.59 -10.42
C GLU A 196 -6.44 23.54 -11.49
N THR A 197 -5.19 23.09 -11.64
CA THR A 197 -4.78 22.19 -12.71
C THR A 197 -4.01 21.00 -12.18
N ALA A 198 -4.27 19.84 -12.75
CA ALA A 198 -3.53 18.62 -12.54
C ALA A 198 -3.48 17.82 -13.85
N ALA A 199 -2.64 16.81 -13.90
CA ALA A 199 -2.62 15.80 -14.94
C ALA A 199 -2.72 14.45 -14.26
N VAL A 200 -3.52 13.54 -14.81
CA VAL A 200 -3.69 12.17 -14.30
C VAL A 200 -3.33 11.15 -15.37
N GLY A 201 -2.64 10.08 -15.00
CA GLY A 201 -2.30 8.96 -15.86
C GLY A 201 -2.31 7.63 -15.11
N LEU A 202 -2.18 6.55 -15.88
CA LEU A 202 -2.04 5.19 -15.35
C LEU A 202 -0.60 4.73 -15.48
N ALA A 203 -0.08 4.04 -14.47
CA ALA A 203 1.26 3.47 -14.51
C ALA A 203 1.33 2.29 -15.49
N ASP A 204 2.44 2.14 -16.20
CA ASP A 204 2.73 0.85 -16.82
C ASP A 204 3.02 -0.20 -15.74
N GLY A 205 2.51 -1.42 -15.93
CA GLY A 205 2.67 -2.50 -14.96
C GLY A 205 1.88 -2.32 -13.66
N MET A 206 0.77 -1.59 -13.66
CA MET A 206 -0.22 -1.53 -12.57
C MET A 206 -0.36 -2.87 -11.82
N LYS A 207 -0.34 -2.79 -10.49
CA LYS A 207 -0.66 -3.90 -9.60
C LYS A 207 -2.12 -4.31 -9.73
N ASN A 208 -3.04 -3.36 -9.88
CA ASN A 208 -4.46 -3.64 -10.04
C ASN A 208 -5.11 -2.74 -11.11
N PRO A 209 -5.02 -3.14 -12.40
CA PRO A 209 -5.57 -2.37 -13.50
C PRO A 209 -7.07 -2.11 -13.38
N GLU A 210 -7.87 -3.08 -12.93
CA GLU A 210 -9.32 -2.92 -12.83
C GLU A 210 -9.72 -1.79 -11.88
N LEU A 211 -9.13 -1.75 -10.68
CA LEU A 211 -9.41 -0.68 -9.73
C LEU A 211 -8.81 0.65 -10.18
N ALA A 212 -7.64 0.66 -10.81
CA ALA A 212 -6.99 1.88 -11.27
C ALA A 212 -7.78 2.57 -12.39
N VAL A 213 -8.28 1.77 -13.33
CA VAL A 213 -9.18 2.23 -14.40
C VAL A 213 -10.49 2.74 -13.81
N ALA A 214 -11.11 2.01 -12.89
CA ALA A 214 -12.34 2.46 -12.25
C ALA A 214 -12.16 3.80 -11.51
N LEU A 215 -11.03 4.00 -10.83
CA LEU A 215 -10.71 5.28 -10.20
C LEU A 215 -10.55 6.39 -11.23
N LEU A 216 -9.85 6.12 -12.34
CA LEU A 216 -9.70 7.10 -13.42
C LEU A 216 -11.04 7.45 -14.07
N GLU A 217 -11.92 6.48 -14.29
CA GLU A 217 -13.27 6.72 -14.80
C GLU A 217 -14.10 7.57 -13.84
N GLU A 218 -13.98 7.39 -12.51
CA GLU A 218 -14.65 8.24 -11.52
C GLU A 218 -14.12 9.69 -11.54
N ILE A 219 -12.81 9.87 -11.75
CA ILE A 219 -12.18 11.20 -11.84
C ILE A 219 -12.65 11.95 -13.10
N LEU A 220 -12.92 11.22 -14.18
CA LEU A 220 -13.34 11.74 -15.48
C LEU A 220 -14.87 11.82 -15.68
N GLN A 221 -15.66 11.64 -14.61
CA GLN A 221 -17.11 11.86 -14.62
C GLN A 221 -17.47 13.26 -14.09
#